data_AF-A0A355DGF9-F1
#
_entry.id   AF-A0A355DGF9-F1
#
_cell.length_a   1.000
_cell.length_b   1.000
_cell.length_c   1.000
_cell.angle_alpha   90.00
_cell.angle_beta   90.00
_cell.angle_gamma   90.00
#
_symmetry.space_group_name_H-M   'P 1'
#
loop_
_entity.id
_entity.type
_entity.pdbx_description
1 polymer ?
#
loop_
_entity_poly.entity_id
_entity_poly.type
_entity_poly.pdbx_seq_one_letter_code
_entity_poly.pdbx_strand_id
1 'polypeptide(L)'
;CGTTRREQLAALIDGLLTATTRTGRISMEEPAAEALAAFRSFDYERIYLRPASVDQARRVIDMLRGLVDHLTAHPEHLPGDADVSGADSTRISAVTYVGGMTDRFACRTAMRLLGWPTDRLPVGLDLRL
;
A
#
# COMPACT_ATOMS: atom_id res chain seq x y z
N CYS A 1 21.04 21.29 1.80
CA CYS A 1 20.66 19.98 2.36
C CYS A 1 21.93 19.14 2.47
N GLY A 2 22.21 18.50 3.61
CA GLY A 2 23.49 17.80 3.85
C GLY A 2 23.73 16.56 2.97
N THR A 3 24.80 15.84 3.26
CA THR A 3 25.28 14.69 2.45
C THR A 3 24.91 13.34 3.05
N THR A 4 24.49 13.31 4.31
CA THR A 4 24.04 12.08 4.99
C THR A 4 22.52 12.05 5.14
N ARG A 5 21.94 10.84 5.22
CA ARG A 5 20.50 10.65 5.50
C ARG A 5 20.06 11.42 6.75
N ARG A 6 20.86 11.40 7.82
CA ARG A 6 20.55 12.09 9.07
C ARG A 6 20.43 13.60 8.85
N GLU A 7 21.41 14.21 8.17
CA GLU A 7 21.42 15.65 7.89
C GLU A 7 20.26 16.07 6.98
N GLN A 8 19.94 15.25 5.97
CA GLN A 8 18.84 15.51 5.05
C GLN A 8 17.49 15.46 5.76
N LEU A 9 17.26 14.45 6.61
CA LEU A 9 16.05 14.36 7.42
C LEU A 9 15.94 15.54 8.39
N ALA A 10 17.02 15.88 9.11
CA ALA A 10 17.02 17.01 10.03
C ALA A 10 16.65 18.32 9.31
N ALA A 11 17.30 18.61 8.17
CA ALA A 11 17.03 19.84 7.41
C ALA A 11 15.57 19.95 6.93
N LEU A 12 14.95 18.84 6.49
CA LEU A 12 13.56 18.84 6.06
C LEU A 12 12.58 18.98 7.23
N ILE A 13 12.86 18.30 8.36
CA ILE A 13 12.04 18.38 9.57
C ILE A 13 12.10 19.79 10.15
N ASP A 14 13.29 20.35 10.30
CA ASP A 14 13.49 21.71 10.83
C ASP A 14 12.82 22.75 9.93
N GLY A 15 12.97 22.63 8.60
CA GLY A 15 12.32 23.52 7.64
C GLY A 15 10.79 23.50 7.73
N LEU A 16 10.18 22.32 7.94
CA LEU A 16 8.74 22.19 8.16
C LEU A 16 8.31 22.86 9.48
N LEU A 17 9.04 22.60 10.57
CA LEU A 17 8.73 23.15 11.89
C LEU A 17 8.83 24.68 11.92
N THR A 18 9.90 25.24 11.35
CA THR A 18 10.11 26.68 11.27
C THR A 18 8.98 27.37 10.51
N ALA A 19 8.64 26.89 9.31
CA ALA A 19 7.59 27.49 8.50
C ALA A 19 6.20 27.31 9.13
N THR A 20 5.94 26.15 9.73
CA THR A 20 4.66 25.88 10.41
C THR A 20 4.47 26.76 11.63
N THR A 21 5.50 26.94 12.45
CA THR A 21 5.45 27.81 13.63
C THR A 21 5.22 29.27 13.23
N ARG A 22 5.84 29.72 12.12
CA ARG A 22 5.71 31.09 11.61
C ARG A 22 4.33 31.39 11.01
N THR A 23 3.74 30.42 10.32
CA THR A 23 2.52 30.64 9.51
C THR A 23 1.24 30.12 10.18
N GLY A 24 1.36 29.29 11.22
CA GLY A 24 0.23 28.60 11.84
C GLY A 24 -0.37 27.49 10.98
N ARG A 25 0.29 27.08 9.88
CA ARG A 25 -0.17 26.04 8.95
C ARG A 25 0.97 25.09 8.62
N ILE A 26 0.69 23.79 8.50
CA ILE A 26 1.68 22.80 8.05
C ILE A 26 2.20 23.24 6.67
N SER A 27 3.44 23.70 6.64
CA SER A 27 4.05 24.33 5.48
C SER A 27 5.57 24.19 5.51
N MET A 28 6.19 24.44 4.37
CA MET A 28 7.64 24.41 4.16
C MET A 28 8.01 25.57 3.23
N GLU A 29 9.15 26.21 3.45
CA GLU A 29 9.64 27.29 2.58
C GLU A 29 10.27 26.74 1.30
N GLU A 30 10.31 27.59 0.27
CA GLU A 30 10.58 27.27 -1.13
C GLU A 30 11.85 26.41 -1.35
N PRO A 31 13.01 26.65 -0.71
CA PRO A 31 14.19 25.82 -0.96
C PRO A 31 14.07 24.38 -0.42
N ALA A 32 13.40 24.20 0.72
CA ALA A 32 13.21 22.88 1.32
C ALA A 32 12.08 22.12 0.62
N ALA A 33 11.02 22.82 0.22
CA ALA A 33 9.90 22.26 -0.52
C ALA A 33 10.34 21.73 -1.89
N GLU A 34 11.15 22.49 -2.63
CA GLU A 34 11.72 22.06 -3.90
C GLU A 34 12.64 20.85 -3.75
N ALA A 35 13.50 20.83 -2.73
CA ALA A 35 14.37 19.69 -2.47
C ALA A 35 13.55 18.42 -2.18
N LEU A 36 12.51 18.52 -1.34
CA LEU A 36 11.62 17.39 -1.05
C LEU A 36 10.86 16.93 -2.31
N ALA A 37 10.40 17.87 -3.14
CA ALA A 37 9.74 17.56 -4.39
C ALA A 37 10.69 16.80 -5.34
N ALA A 38 11.95 17.24 -5.46
CA ALA A 38 12.96 16.57 -6.27
C ALA A 38 13.26 15.14 -5.76
N PHE A 39 13.37 14.94 -4.44
CA PHE A 39 13.51 13.60 -3.85
C PHE A 39 12.32 12.70 -4.21
N ARG A 40 11.09 13.21 -4.09
CA ARG A 40 9.88 12.44 -4.44
C ARG A 40 9.86 12.09 -5.93
N SER A 41 10.17 13.05 -6.82
CA SER A 41 10.23 12.79 -8.26
C SER A 41 11.22 11.67 -8.58
N PHE A 42 12.40 11.70 -7.96
CA PHE A 42 13.38 10.61 -8.09
C PHE A 42 12.82 9.26 -7.62
N ASP A 43 12.18 9.19 -6.45
CA ASP A 43 11.59 7.96 -5.93
C ASP A 43 10.49 7.42 -6.86
N TYR A 44 9.65 8.29 -7.41
CA TYR A 44 8.63 7.89 -8.39
C TYR A 44 9.27 7.34 -9.66
N GLU A 45 10.20 8.06 -10.27
CA GLU A 45 10.81 7.64 -11.54
C GLU A 45 11.66 6.37 -11.41
N ARG A 46 12.40 6.23 -10.31
CA ARG A 46 13.42 5.17 -10.18
C ARG A 46 12.96 3.97 -9.35
N ILE A 47 11.97 4.14 -8.48
CA ILE A 47 11.53 3.09 -7.55
C ILE A 47 10.09 2.67 -7.84
N TYR A 48 9.14 3.60 -7.82
CA TYR A 48 7.71 3.25 -7.88
C TYR A 48 7.18 3.00 -9.30
N LEU A 49 7.63 3.77 -10.30
CA LEU A 49 7.11 3.72 -11.68
C LEU A 49 7.99 2.94 -12.66
N ARG A 50 9.08 2.32 -12.20
CA ARG A 50 9.86 1.41 -13.05
C ARG A 50 8.97 0.22 -13.49
N PRO A 51 9.20 -0.36 -14.70
CA PRO A 51 8.35 -1.42 -15.23
C PRO A 51 8.11 -2.59 -14.26
N ALA A 52 9.17 -3.10 -13.63
CA ALA A 52 9.06 -4.20 -12.67
C ALA A 52 8.18 -3.89 -11.45
N SER A 53 8.17 -2.64 -10.97
CA SER A 53 7.32 -2.23 -9.84
C SER A 53 5.86 -2.10 -10.26
N VAL A 54 5.59 -1.61 -11.46
CA VAL A 54 4.25 -1.51 -12.03
C VAL A 54 3.67 -2.91 -12.27
N ASP A 55 4.46 -3.82 -12.84
CA ASP A 55 4.05 -5.21 -13.07
C ASP A 55 3.75 -5.93 -11.75
N GLN A 56 4.59 -5.71 -10.73
CA GLN A 56 4.34 -6.21 -9.38
C GLN A 56 3.06 -5.64 -8.77
N ALA A 57 2.84 -4.33 -8.88
CA ALA A 57 1.64 -3.67 -8.38
C ALA A 57 0.38 -4.21 -9.05
N ARG A 58 0.43 -4.50 -10.36
CA ARG A 58 -0.67 -5.13 -11.09
C ARG A 58 -1.04 -6.50 -10.52
N ARG A 59 -0.04 -7.35 -10.23
CA ARG A 59 -0.28 -8.67 -9.59
C ARG A 59 -0.95 -8.53 -8.23
N VAL A 60 -0.54 -7.56 -7.42
CA VAL A 60 -1.15 -7.27 -6.12
C VAL A 60 -2.61 -6.84 -6.31
N ILE A 61 -2.88 -5.89 -7.22
CA ILE A 61 -4.23 -5.39 -7.49
C ILE A 61 -5.15 -6.53 -7.95
N ASP A 62 -4.68 -7.36 -8.88
CA ASP A 62 -5.45 -8.50 -9.39
C ASP A 62 -5.78 -9.49 -8.26
N MET A 63 -4.81 -9.77 -7.37
CA MET A 63 -5.00 -10.66 -6.22
C MET A 63 -6.04 -10.11 -5.24
N LEU A 64 -5.91 -8.84 -4.84
CA LEU A 64 -6.82 -8.22 -3.87
C LEU A 64 -8.24 -8.14 -4.43
N ARG A 65 -8.40 -7.79 -5.72
CA ARG A 65 -9.70 -7.81 -6.39
C ARG A 65 -10.30 -9.21 -6.42
N GLY A 66 -9.54 -10.21 -6.85
CA GLY A 66 -10.00 -11.60 -6.88
C GLY A 66 -10.46 -12.10 -5.51
N LEU A 67 -9.74 -11.72 -4.44
CA LEU A 67 -10.15 -12.05 -3.06
C LEU A 67 -11.44 -11.35 -2.65
N VAL A 68 -11.58 -10.05 -2.92
CA VAL A 68 -12.82 -9.30 -2.62
C VAL A 68 -14.00 -9.88 -3.38
N ASP A 69 -13.84 -10.18 -4.67
CA ASP A 69 -14.90 -10.74 -5.50
C ASP A 69 -15.33 -12.12 -4.99
N HIS A 70 -14.38 -13.00 -4.68
CA HIS A 70 -14.66 -14.32 -4.12
C HIS A 70 -15.37 -14.23 -2.78
N LEU A 71 -14.87 -13.43 -1.85
CA LEU A 71 -15.46 -13.30 -0.51
C LEU A 71 -16.83 -12.62 -0.54
N THR A 72 -17.10 -11.77 -1.54
CA THR A 72 -18.43 -11.19 -1.75
C THR A 72 -19.42 -12.22 -2.28
N ALA A 73 -18.98 -13.12 -3.18
CA ALA A 73 -19.78 -14.21 -3.72
C ALA A 73 -19.96 -15.39 -2.74
N HIS A 74 -18.98 -15.57 -1.84
CA HIS A 74 -18.88 -16.67 -0.89
C HIS A 74 -18.69 -16.14 0.54
N PRO A 75 -19.71 -15.49 1.12
CA PRO A 75 -19.62 -14.87 2.45
C PRO A 75 -19.34 -15.87 3.58
N GLU A 76 -19.56 -17.17 3.37
CA GLU A 76 -19.19 -18.23 4.32
C GLU A 76 -17.69 -18.30 4.62
N HIS A 77 -16.85 -17.71 3.77
CA HIS A 77 -15.41 -17.63 3.96
C HIS A 77 -14.97 -16.35 4.70
N LEU A 78 -15.89 -15.42 5.00
CA LEU A 78 -15.61 -14.25 5.82
C LEU A 78 -15.49 -14.63 7.32
N PRO A 79 -14.87 -13.78 8.14
CA PRO A 79 -14.92 -13.91 9.60
C PRO A 79 -16.36 -14.00 10.12
N GLY A 80 -16.57 -14.73 11.22
CA GLY A 80 -17.92 -14.98 11.77
C GLY A 80 -18.63 -13.73 12.29
N ASP A 81 -17.91 -12.63 12.49
CA ASP A 81 -18.43 -11.31 12.88
C ASP A 81 -18.65 -10.35 11.69
N ALA A 82 -18.46 -10.81 10.45
CA ALA A 82 -18.72 -10.03 9.26
C ALA A 82 -20.22 -9.72 9.08
N ASP A 83 -20.53 -8.49 8.67
CA ASP A 83 -21.88 -8.11 8.32
C ASP A 83 -22.20 -8.61 6.90
N VAL A 84 -23.09 -9.62 6.83
CA VAL A 84 -23.58 -10.24 5.60
C VAL A 84 -25.09 -10.03 5.40
N SER A 85 -25.65 -9.02 6.07
CA SER A 85 -27.10 -8.70 6.02
C SER A 85 -27.62 -8.31 4.63
N GLY A 86 -26.72 -7.91 3.72
CA GLY A 86 -27.05 -7.52 2.36
C GLY A 86 -25.81 -7.50 1.47
N ALA A 87 -26.03 -7.33 0.16
CA ALA A 87 -24.94 -7.36 -0.83
C ALA A 87 -23.89 -6.27 -0.58
N ASP A 88 -24.33 -5.06 -0.22
CA ASP A 88 -23.42 -3.94 0.01
C ASP A 88 -22.63 -4.08 1.32
N SER A 89 -23.28 -4.48 2.41
CA SER A 89 -22.61 -4.78 3.68
C SER A 89 -21.63 -5.94 3.55
N THR A 90 -22.00 -6.99 2.80
CA THR A 90 -21.11 -8.12 2.51
C THR A 90 -19.86 -7.66 1.77
N ARG A 91 -20.03 -6.82 0.73
CA ARG A 91 -18.91 -6.27 -0.05
C ARG A 91 -18.00 -5.38 0.82
N ILE A 92 -18.57 -4.53 1.68
CA ILE A 92 -17.80 -3.73 2.63
C ILE A 92 -17.02 -4.61 3.61
N SER A 93 -17.66 -5.67 4.13
CA SER A 93 -17.03 -6.66 5.01
C SER A 93 -15.87 -7.39 4.31
N ALA A 94 -16.05 -7.78 3.03
CA ALA A 94 -15.00 -8.37 2.21
C ALA A 94 -13.82 -7.42 1.98
N VAL A 95 -14.08 -6.16 1.62
CA VAL A 95 -13.04 -5.13 1.45
C VAL A 95 -12.29 -4.89 2.76
N THR A 96 -13.00 -4.80 3.87
CA THR A 96 -12.40 -4.58 5.19
C THR A 96 -11.52 -5.75 5.59
N TYR A 97 -12.01 -6.98 5.39
CA TYR A 97 -11.25 -8.19 5.70
C TYR A 97 -9.98 -8.30 4.84
N VAL A 98 -10.09 -8.10 3.52
CA VAL A 98 -8.95 -8.12 2.61
C VAL A 98 -7.96 -6.99 2.92
N GLY A 99 -8.44 -5.79 3.24
CA GLY A 99 -7.60 -4.64 3.63
C GLY A 99 -6.85 -4.83 4.94
N GLY A 100 -7.33 -5.71 5.83
CA GLY A 100 -6.64 -6.09 7.07
C GLY A 100 -5.63 -7.25 6.92
N MET A 101 -5.52 -7.87 5.74
CA MET A 101 -4.62 -9.01 5.54
C MET A 101 -3.16 -8.55 5.46
N THR A 102 -2.27 -9.32 6.07
CA THR A 102 -0.83 -9.24 5.76
C THR A 102 -0.58 -9.83 4.36
N ASP A 103 0.48 -9.38 3.67
CA ASP A 103 0.84 -9.87 2.33
C ASP A 103 0.93 -11.41 2.26
N ARG A 104 1.58 -12.02 3.26
CA ARG A 104 1.71 -13.48 3.35
C ARG A 104 0.35 -14.17 3.50
N PHE A 105 -0.54 -13.60 4.30
CA PHE A 105 -1.87 -14.16 4.50
C PHE A 105 -2.74 -14.01 3.25
N ALA A 106 -2.69 -12.85 2.58
CA ALA A 106 -3.41 -12.62 1.32
C ALA A 106 -2.96 -13.59 0.23
N CYS A 107 -1.66 -13.79 0.06
CA CYS A 107 -1.11 -14.76 -0.91
C CYS A 107 -1.58 -16.19 -0.63
N ARG A 108 -1.46 -16.66 0.62
CA ARG A 108 -1.94 -18.00 1.00
C ARG A 108 -3.44 -18.14 0.80
N THR A 109 -4.20 -17.09 1.08
CA THR A 109 -5.65 -17.08 0.89
C THR A 109 -6.01 -17.13 -0.60
N ALA A 110 -5.28 -16.41 -1.46
CA ALA A 110 -5.47 -16.47 -2.92
C ALA A 110 -5.18 -17.88 -3.47
N MET A 111 -4.12 -18.53 -3.00
CA MET A 111 -3.83 -19.93 -3.36
C MET A 111 -4.97 -20.86 -2.92
N ARG A 112 -5.43 -20.72 -1.68
CA ARG A 112 -6.44 -21.60 -1.08
C ARG A 112 -7.84 -21.41 -1.69
N LEU A 113 -8.31 -20.17 -1.79
CA LEU A 113 -9.69 -19.85 -2.14
C LEU A 113 -9.88 -19.66 -3.65
N LEU A 114 -8.89 -19.06 -4.33
CA LEU A 114 -8.98 -18.79 -5.77
C LEU A 114 -8.28 -19.86 -6.62
N GLY A 115 -7.56 -20.80 -5.98
CA GLY A 115 -6.75 -21.80 -6.68
C GLY A 115 -5.59 -21.20 -7.48
N TRP A 116 -5.12 -20.00 -7.12
CA TRP A 116 -4.09 -19.32 -7.90
C TRP A 116 -2.73 -20.03 -7.77
N PRO A 117 -2.03 -20.27 -8.90
CA PRO A 117 -0.67 -20.77 -8.87
C PRO A 117 0.31 -19.69 -8.36
N THR A 118 1.46 -20.12 -7.85
CA THR A 118 2.44 -19.24 -7.20
C THR A 118 3.08 -18.21 -8.14
N ASP A 119 3.16 -18.51 -9.44
CA ASP A 119 3.71 -17.63 -10.47
C ASP A 119 2.81 -16.41 -10.77
N ARG A 120 1.50 -16.51 -10.47
CA ARG A 120 0.53 -15.42 -10.55
C ARG A 120 0.58 -14.48 -9.35
N LEU A 121 1.18 -14.90 -8.24
CA LEU A 121 1.29 -14.09 -7.03
C LEU A 121 2.34 -12.97 -7.17
N PRO A 122 2.27 -11.93 -6.33
CA PRO A 122 3.34 -10.94 -6.22
C PRO A 122 4.67 -11.60 -5.80
N VAL A 123 5.77 -11.24 -6.47
CA VAL A 123 7.11 -11.79 -6.18
C VAL A 123 7.77 -11.14 -4.96
N GLY A 124 8.73 -11.82 -4.32
CA GLY A 124 9.52 -11.26 -3.21
C GLY A 124 8.85 -11.33 -1.83
N LEU A 125 7.70 -11.98 -1.73
CA LEU A 125 7.09 -12.34 -0.46
C LEU A 125 7.65 -13.70 -0.02
N ASP A 126 8.21 -13.80 1.19
CA ASP A 126 8.77 -15.06 1.75
C ASP A 126 7.64 -16.06 2.04
N LEU A 127 7.10 -16.64 0.97
CA LEU A 127 6.15 -17.73 0.99
C LEU A 127 6.93 -19.03 1.16
N ARG A 128 7.43 -19.28 2.37
CA ARG A 128 7.90 -20.63 2.72
C ARG A 128 6.68 -21.55 2.70
N LEU A 129 6.63 -22.39 1.67
CA LEU A 129 5.68 -23.48 1.51
C LEU A 129 6.02 -24.62 2.48
#